data_AF-A0A0E1S218-F1
#
_entry.id   AF-A0A0E1S218-F1
#
_cell.length_a   1.000
_cell.length_b   1.000
_cell.length_c   1.000
_cell.angle_alpha   90.00
_cell.angle_beta   90.00
_cell.angle_gamma   90.00
#
_symmetry.space_group_name_H-M   'P 1'
#
loop_
_entity.id
_entity.type
_entity.pdbx_description
1 polymer ?
#
loop_
_entity_poly.entity_id
_entity_poly.type
_entity_poly.pdbx_seq_one_letter_code
_entity_poly.pdbx_strand_id
1 'polypeptide(L)'
;MRHPPPEVIASWPTPNYVNPEFQGPQLAVVSITLLVISFVVVFLRMYVRIWIRRSAGWDDWLMLLVLPILLSTSVISIIATRYGWGIHIWDNKKEWFRPSRISSWSSEVLYVLLITLLKISILLSYLRFLTTRTSRFITWAMVGVMVAWFIAYEVIMLLNCIPLQDYWENPTPDAKCIDEFGKLFSSAITNFVTDFVVLLLPIPTLWTLRLPIRDKIVLVALMSLGFTACAAAAIKVYYSYKAVLLTYDVTWEGYGVWLWSDVEINLAVISPSVPILRPLAQRYFPRLGFRSMPQSSDRTPNRSSFKATRAIYRQDTIQQIIDDSPDHTSSTEAFQMSPSPISVIQPKQGRRPSNDWSEC
;
A
#
# COMPACT_ATOMS: atom_id res chain seq x y z
N MET A 1 18.68 -17.39 22.00
CA MET A 1 19.77 -16.39 22.12
C MET A 1 21.08 -17.04 21.74
N ARG A 2 21.95 -16.31 21.01
CA ARG A 2 23.36 -16.69 20.96
C ARG A 2 23.95 -16.38 22.34
N HIS A 3 24.12 -17.38 23.19
CA HIS A 3 24.82 -17.18 24.44
C HIS A 3 26.24 -16.73 24.10
N PRO A 4 26.70 -15.56 24.59
CA PRO A 4 28.07 -15.15 24.35
C PRO A 4 28.99 -16.22 24.93
N PRO A 5 30.01 -16.67 24.18
CA PRO A 5 30.96 -17.64 24.70
C PRO A 5 31.62 -17.04 25.95
N PRO A 6 32.00 -17.87 26.94
CA PRO A 6 32.51 -17.40 28.21
C PRO A 6 33.75 -16.49 28.05
N GLU A 7 34.53 -16.69 26.98
CA GLU A 7 35.66 -15.85 26.58
C GLU A 7 35.26 -14.40 26.27
N VAL A 8 34.10 -14.19 25.65
CA VAL A 8 33.57 -12.85 25.32
C VAL A 8 32.98 -12.18 26.56
N ILE A 9 32.34 -12.96 27.44
CA ILE A 9 31.83 -12.42 28.71
C ILE A 9 33.00 -11.96 29.59
N ALA A 10 34.10 -12.72 29.59
CA ALA A 10 35.30 -12.39 30.35
C ALA A 10 36.05 -11.16 29.82
N SER A 11 35.86 -10.79 28.54
CA SER A 11 36.47 -9.60 27.95
C SER A 11 35.66 -8.31 28.17
N TRP A 12 34.46 -8.40 28.76
CA TRP A 12 33.62 -7.24 29.04
C TRP A 12 34.21 -6.37 30.16
N PRO A 13 34.03 -5.03 30.08
CA PRO A 13 34.45 -4.13 31.14
C PRO A 13 33.60 -4.34 32.40
N THR A 14 34.09 -3.81 33.53
CA THR A 14 33.34 -3.86 34.79
C THR A 14 32.00 -3.12 34.65
N PRO A 15 30.86 -3.77 34.95
CA PRO A 15 29.54 -3.17 34.83
C PRO A 15 29.37 -1.88 35.65
N ASN A 16 28.83 -0.84 35.03
CA ASN A 16 28.47 0.42 35.64
C ASN A 16 26.93 0.57 35.70
N TYR A 17 26.34 0.09 36.79
CA TYR A 17 24.89 0.15 37.01
C TYR A 17 24.37 1.52 37.49
N VAL A 18 25.26 2.45 37.82
CA VAL A 18 24.91 3.74 38.44
C VAL A 18 24.73 4.81 37.36
N ASN A 19 25.70 4.94 36.45
CA ASN A 19 25.69 5.91 35.35
C ASN A 19 26.20 5.23 34.07
N PRO A 20 25.41 4.32 33.48
CA PRO A 20 25.81 3.63 32.26
C PRO A 20 25.93 4.59 31.08
N GLU A 21 26.79 4.24 30.11
CA GLU A 21 26.85 4.96 28.84
C GLU A 21 25.54 4.72 28.07
N PHE A 22 24.92 5.81 27.60
CA PHE A 22 23.63 5.78 26.92
C PHE A 22 23.75 6.49 25.57
N GLN A 23 23.25 5.86 24.49
CA GLN A 23 23.28 6.43 23.13
C GLN A 23 22.49 7.74 22.97
N GLY A 24 21.71 8.13 23.99
CA GLY A 24 20.98 9.39 24.04
C GLY A 24 19.51 9.27 23.61
N PRO A 25 18.73 10.35 23.68
CA PRO A 25 17.29 10.33 23.44
C PRO A 25 16.90 10.29 21.93
N GLN A 26 17.85 9.94 21.06
CA GLN A 26 17.69 10.06 19.60
C GLN A 26 16.49 9.28 19.06
N LEU A 27 16.29 8.05 19.55
CA LEU A 27 15.16 7.19 19.19
C LEU A 27 13.85 7.89 19.54
N ALA A 28 13.68 8.35 20.77
CA ALA A 28 12.44 9.04 21.16
C ALA A 28 12.18 10.30 20.31
N VAL A 29 13.21 11.11 20.06
CA VAL A 29 13.08 12.34 19.24
C VAL A 29 12.68 11.99 17.81
N VAL A 30 13.36 11.05 17.17
CA VAL A 30 13.09 10.63 15.78
C VAL A 30 11.73 9.96 15.67
N SER A 31 11.40 9.03 16.57
CA SER A 31 10.12 8.32 16.56
C SER A 31 8.94 9.27 16.74
N ILE A 32 8.98 10.19 17.72
CA ILE A 32 7.89 11.15 17.96
C ILE A 32 7.73 12.10 16.77
N THR A 33 8.83 12.65 16.25
CA THR A 33 8.77 13.61 15.14
C THR A 33 8.20 12.97 13.87
N LEU A 34 8.69 11.79 13.49
CA LEU A 34 8.20 11.07 12.32
C LEU A 34 6.76 10.59 12.51
N LEU A 35 6.39 10.13 13.71
CA LEU A 35 5.02 9.70 14.03
C LEU A 35 4.03 10.85 13.83
N VAL A 36 4.33 12.03 14.35
CA VAL A 36 3.47 13.22 14.18
C VAL A 36 3.31 13.55 12.69
N ILE A 37 4.40 13.53 11.93
CA ILE A 37 4.36 13.78 10.47
C ILE A 37 3.49 12.72 9.77
N SER A 38 3.67 11.44 10.08
CA SER A 38 2.89 10.34 9.51
C SER A 38 1.40 10.49 9.78
N PHE A 39 1.01 10.82 11.02
CA PHE A 39 -0.38 11.06 11.38
C PHE A 39 -0.98 12.22 10.57
N VAL A 40 -0.28 13.36 10.53
CA VAL A 40 -0.70 14.53 9.74
C VAL A 40 -0.89 14.13 8.27
N VAL A 41 0.09 13.48 7.66
CA VAL A 41 0.04 13.06 6.25
C VAL A 41 -1.12 12.12 5.97
N VAL A 42 -1.39 11.14 6.84
CA VAL A 42 -2.51 10.20 6.66
C VAL A 42 -3.86 10.91 6.85
N PHE A 43 -4.00 11.81 7.82
CA PHE A 43 -5.23 12.60 7.95
C PHE A 43 -5.49 13.49 6.74
N LEU A 44 -4.46 14.14 6.21
CA LEU A 44 -4.58 14.90 4.96
C LEU A 44 -4.95 13.98 3.79
N ARG A 45 -4.37 12.77 3.69
CA ARG A 45 -4.75 11.77 2.68
C ARG A 45 -6.24 11.44 2.77
N MET A 46 -6.74 11.15 3.97
CA MET A 46 -8.15 10.83 4.20
C MET A 46 -9.06 12.00 3.83
N TYR A 47 -8.69 13.22 4.20
CA TYR A 47 -9.42 14.44 3.81
C TYR A 47 -9.52 14.56 2.28
N VAL A 48 -8.41 14.39 1.56
CA VAL A 48 -8.42 14.44 0.10
C VAL A 48 -9.29 13.34 -0.51
N ARG A 49 -9.19 12.10 -0.01
CA ARG A 49 -9.90 10.94 -0.57
C ARG A 49 -11.39 10.98 -0.31
N ILE A 50 -11.80 11.37 0.89
CA ILE A 50 -13.21 11.42 1.28
C ILE A 50 -13.89 12.68 0.75
N TRP A 51 -13.28 13.85 0.94
CA TRP A 51 -13.96 15.12 0.71
C TRP A 51 -13.68 15.73 -0.66
N ILE A 52 -12.42 15.71 -1.12
CA ILE A 52 -12.03 16.36 -2.38
C ILE A 52 -12.29 15.45 -3.58
N ARG A 53 -11.75 14.23 -3.55
CA ARG A 53 -11.83 13.26 -4.66
C ARG A 53 -13.01 12.29 -4.55
N ARG A 54 -13.71 12.25 -3.40
CA ARG A 54 -14.86 11.37 -3.12
C ARG A 54 -14.67 9.94 -3.64
N SER A 55 -13.48 9.38 -3.41
CA SER A 55 -13.09 8.10 -3.99
C SER A 55 -12.16 7.32 -3.05
N ALA A 56 -12.59 7.23 -1.79
CA ALA A 56 -11.96 6.39 -0.78
C ALA A 56 -12.01 4.92 -1.22
N GLY A 57 -10.87 4.26 -1.18
CA GLY A 57 -10.73 2.83 -1.52
C GLY A 57 -10.45 1.97 -0.29
N TRP A 58 -10.34 0.66 -0.51
CA TRP A 58 -9.87 -0.29 0.51
C TRP A 58 -8.44 0.03 0.98
N ASP A 59 -7.61 0.62 0.12
CA ASP A 59 -6.27 1.09 0.48
C ASP A 59 -6.30 2.13 1.60
N ASP A 60 -7.26 3.05 1.58
CA ASP A 60 -7.37 4.14 2.55
C ASP A 60 -7.83 3.62 3.92
N TRP A 61 -8.75 2.64 3.97
CA TRP A 61 -9.17 1.99 5.21
C TRP A 61 -8.05 1.20 5.88
N LEU A 62 -7.23 0.49 5.09
CA LEU A 62 -6.05 -0.20 5.61
C LEU A 62 -5.03 0.78 6.20
N MET A 63 -4.85 1.96 5.59
CA MET A 63 -3.97 2.99 6.18
C MET A 63 -4.49 3.52 7.51
N LEU A 64 -5.81 3.64 7.66
CA LEU A 64 -6.42 4.02 8.93
C LEU A 64 -6.19 2.94 10.01
N LEU A 65 -6.25 1.67 9.63
CA LEU A 65 -5.92 0.54 10.51
C LEU A 65 -4.43 0.50 10.89
N VAL A 66 -3.54 0.95 10.02
CA VAL A 66 -2.10 1.01 10.30
C VAL A 66 -1.75 2.04 11.37
N LEU A 67 -2.46 3.18 11.45
CA LEU A 67 -2.15 4.25 12.42
C LEU A 67 -2.08 3.81 13.89
N PRO A 68 -3.06 3.08 14.47
CA PRO A 68 -2.96 2.63 15.86
C PRO A 68 -1.81 1.62 16.07
N ILE A 69 -1.49 0.81 15.06
CA ILE A 69 -0.37 -0.15 15.12
C ILE A 69 0.95 0.63 15.12
N LEU A 70 1.08 1.64 14.25
CA LEU A 70 2.24 2.54 14.18
C LEU A 70 2.48 3.28 15.49
N LEU A 71 1.41 3.80 16.10
CA LEU A 71 1.48 4.41 17.43
C LEU A 71 1.97 3.40 18.47
N SER A 72 1.42 2.18 18.45
CA SER A 72 1.77 1.14 19.41
C SER A 72 3.24 0.72 19.28
N THR A 73 3.75 0.52 18.05
CA THR A 73 5.17 0.20 17.82
C THR A 73 6.09 1.29 18.33
N SER A 74 5.79 2.56 18.03
CA SER A 74 6.64 3.67 18.49
C SER A 74 6.55 3.92 20.00
N VAL A 75 5.41 3.64 20.64
CA VAL A 75 5.30 3.71 22.11
C VAL A 75 6.13 2.60 22.76
N ILE A 76 6.08 1.38 22.24
CA ILE A 76 6.86 0.26 22.74
C ILE A 76 8.36 0.51 22.55
N SER A 77 8.78 1.09 21.40
CA SER A 77 10.18 1.43 21.16
C SER A 77 10.73 2.45 22.17
N ILE A 78 9.93 3.45 22.50
CA ILE A 78 10.30 4.45 23.51
C ILE A 78 10.34 3.82 24.91
N ILE A 79 9.35 3.00 25.27
CA ILE A 79 9.31 2.32 26.58
C ILE A 79 10.50 1.36 26.72
N ALA A 80 10.88 0.65 25.66
CA ALA A 80 11.99 -0.29 25.66
C ALA A 80 13.31 0.38 26.08
N THR A 81 13.53 1.67 25.76
CA THR A 81 14.73 2.40 26.23
C THR A 81 14.84 2.48 27.76
N ARG A 82 13.73 2.38 28.50
CA ARG A 82 13.73 2.33 29.97
C ARG A 82 14.17 0.98 30.54
N TYR A 83 14.19 -0.06 29.71
CA TYR A 83 14.55 -1.42 30.07
C TYR A 83 15.91 -1.85 29.48
N GLY A 84 16.84 -0.91 29.35
CA GLY A 84 18.23 -1.19 28.97
C GLY A 84 18.54 -1.14 27.48
N TRP A 85 17.59 -0.82 26.61
CA TRP A 85 17.86 -0.61 25.19
C TRP A 85 18.59 0.73 24.97
N GLY A 86 19.71 0.71 24.24
CA GLY A 86 20.60 1.87 24.08
C GLY A 86 21.67 1.99 25.17
N ILE A 87 21.77 0.99 26.05
CA ILE A 87 22.84 0.78 27.03
C ILE A 87 23.56 -0.52 26.67
N HIS A 88 24.86 -0.58 26.96
CA HIS A 88 25.64 -1.79 26.74
C HIS A 88 25.13 -2.99 27.55
N ILE A 89 25.22 -4.19 26.97
CA ILE A 89 24.64 -5.41 27.57
C ILE A 89 25.22 -5.74 28.96
N TRP A 90 26.50 -5.42 29.20
CA TRP A 90 27.17 -5.65 30.49
C TRP A 90 26.72 -4.68 31.58
N ASP A 91 26.26 -3.48 31.22
CA ASP A 91 25.74 -2.46 32.13
C ASP A 91 24.24 -2.65 32.45
N ASN A 92 23.61 -3.65 31.82
CA ASN A 92 22.18 -3.89 31.93
C ASN A 92 21.80 -4.61 33.23
N LYS A 93 20.75 -4.15 33.91
CA LYS A 93 20.30 -4.76 35.17
C LYS A 93 19.49 -6.03 34.91
N LYS A 94 19.70 -7.06 35.73
CA LYS A 94 18.98 -8.35 35.61
C LYS A 94 17.45 -8.19 35.69
N GLU A 95 16.97 -7.24 36.49
CA GLU A 95 15.54 -6.89 36.62
C GLU A 95 14.91 -6.36 35.31
N TRP A 96 15.71 -5.76 34.41
CA TRP A 96 15.22 -5.22 33.15
C TRP A 96 15.11 -6.29 32.06
N PHE A 97 15.69 -7.47 32.25
CA PHE A 97 15.72 -8.53 31.25
C PHE A 97 14.31 -8.92 30.78
N ARG A 98 13.43 -9.32 31.69
CA ARG A 98 12.07 -9.76 31.37
C ARG A 98 11.25 -8.69 30.63
N PRO A 99 11.09 -7.44 31.15
CA PRO A 99 10.32 -6.42 30.44
C PRO A 99 10.97 -5.99 29.12
N SER A 100 12.30 -6.02 29.02
CA SER A 100 13.03 -5.76 27.77
C SER A 100 12.68 -6.77 26.68
N ARG A 101 12.65 -8.07 27.02
CA ARG A 101 12.32 -9.17 26.10
C ARG A 101 10.86 -9.13 25.65
N ILE A 102 9.93 -8.87 26.58
CA ILE A 102 8.52 -8.70 26.24
C ILE A 102 8.34 -7.52 25.28
N SER A 103 9.00 -6.39 25.54
CA SER A 103 8.94 -5.20 24.66
C SER A 103 9.47 -5.52 23.26
N SER A 104 10.60 -6.24 23.17
CA SER A 104 11.17 -6.66 21.88
C SER A 104 10.24 -7.57 21.10
N TRP A 105 9.69 -8.60 21.73
CA TRP A 105 8.78 -9.53 21.09
C TRP A 105 7.49 -8.83 20.62
N SER A 106 6.89 -8.00 21.48
CA SER A 106 5.67 -7.25 21.13
C SER A 106 5.92 -6.25 20.00
N SER A 107 7.07 -5.57 19.99
CA SER A 107 7.42 -4.65 18.90
C SER A 107 7.63 -5.39 17.58
N GLU A 108 8.24 -6.57 17.59
CA GLU A 108 8.51 -7.35 16.38
C GLU A 108 7.22 -7.88 15.75
N VAL A 109 6.29 -8.40 16.55
CA VAL A 109 4.95 -8.84 16.10
C VAL A 109 4.20 -7.67 15.45
N LEU A 110 4.10 -6.54 16.15
CA LEU A 110 3.40 -5.38 15.63
C LEU A 110 4.07 -4.79 14.38
N TYR A 111 5.40 -4.82 14.30
CA TYR A 111 6.14 -4.40 13.12
C TYR A 111 5.80 -5.26 11.89
N VAL A 112 5.81 -6.59 12.03
CA VAL A 112 5.48 -7.53 10.94
C VAL A 112 4.04 -7.34 10.45
N LEU A 113 3.09 -7.15 11.37
CA LEU A 113 1.71 -6.82 11.04
C LEU A 113 1.60 -5.48 10.30
N LEU A 114 2.26 -4.45 10.82
CA LEU A 114 2.24 -3.10 10.25
C LEU A 114 2.78 -3.07 8.82
N ILE A 115 3.98 -3.61 8.60
CA ILE A 115 4.66 -3.52 7.30
C ILE A 115 3.91 -4.32 6.24
N THR A 116 3.32 -5.46 6.63
CA THR A 116 2.44 -6.25 5.75
C THR A 116 1.21 -5.47 5.35
N LEU A 117 0.49 -4.87 6.31
CA LEU A 117 -0.72 -4.09 6.02
C LEU A 117 -0.42 -2.88 5.12
N LEU A 118 0.72 -2.21 5.33
CA LEU A 118 1.20 -1.13 4.46
C LEU A 118 1.45 -1.62 3.03
N LYS A 119 2.21 -2.71 2.86
CA LYS A 119 2.50 -3.31 1.54
C LYS A 119 1.22 -3.71 0.82
N ILE A 120 0.27 -4.31 1.52
CA ILE A 120 -1.04 -4.68 0.96
C ILE A 120 -1.80 -3.41 0.54
N SER A 121 -1.84 -2.35 1.36
CA SER A 121 -2.47 -1.08 0.99
C SER A 121 -1.86 -0.47 -0.29
N ILE A 122 -0.53 -0.51 -0.43
CA ILE A 122 0.18 -0.04 -1.63
C ILE A 122 -0.18 -0.90 -2.85
N LEU A 123 -0.17 -2.23 -2.72
CA LEU A 123 -0.52 -3.16 -3.80
C LEU A 123 -1.98 -2.99 -4.26
N LEU A 124 -2.92 -2.81 -3.32
CA LEU A 124 -4.31 -2.50 -3.63
C LEU A 124 -4.45 -1.14 -4.34
N SER A 125 -3.65 -0.15 -3.94
CA SER A 125 -3.58 1.13 -4.62
C SER A 125 -3.11 0.96 -6.08
N TYR A 126 -2.13 0.10 -6.34
CA TYR A 126 -1.66 -0.21 -7.69
C TYR A 126 -2.72 -0.91 -8.53
N LEU A 127 -3.47 -1.85 -7.97
CA LEU A 127 -4.58 -2.52 -8.67
C LEU A 127 -5.66 -1.56 -9.16
N ARG A 128 -5.75 -0.36 -8.61
CA ARG A 128 -6.68 0.68 -9.09
C ARG A 128 -6.19 1.37 -10.36
N PHE A 129 -4.88 1.48 -10.56
CA PHE A 129 -4.28 2.17 -11.71
C PHE A 129 -3.86 1.20 -12.82
N LEU A 130 -3.49 -0.04 -12.48
CA LEU A 130 -3.05 -1.04 -13.44
C LEU A 130 -4.25 -1.60 -14.23
N THR A 131 -4.22 -1.44 -15.55
CA THR A 131 -5.27 -1.87 -16.48
C THR A 131 -4.96 -3.19 -17.18
N THR A 132 -3.69 -3.54 -17.35
CA THR A 132 -3.22 -4.76 -18.00
C THR A 132 -3.50 -6.00 -17.15
N ARG A 133 -4.07 -7.05 -17.77
CA ARG A 133 -4.38 -8.33 -17.08
C ARG A 133 -3.16 -8.94 -16.41
N THR A 134 -2.01 -8.95 -17.09
CA THR A 134 -0.75 -9.48 -16.58
C THR A 134 -0.27 -8.72 -15.34
N SER A 135 -0.22 -7.38 -15.38
CA SER A 135 0.22 -6.59 -14.23
C SER A 135 -0.73 -6.74 -13.03
N ARG A 136 -2.04 -6.85 -13.27
CA ARG A 136 -3.02 -7.12 -12.21
C ARG A 136 -2.82 -8.50 -11.58
N PHE A 137 -2.60 -9.53 -12.40
CA PHE A 137 -2.31 -10.89 -11.92
C PHE A 137 -1.04 -10.92 -11.06
N ILE A 138 0.06 -10.31 -11.52
CA ILE A 138 1.31 -10.20 -10.77
C ILE A 138 1.09 -9.47 -9.44
N THR A 139 0.29 -8.40 -9.44
CA THR A 139 0.00 -7.65 -8.20
C THR A 139 -0.79 -8.48 -7.20
N TRP A 140 -1.81 -9.23 -7.64
CA TRP A 140 -2.55 -10.15 -6.76
C TRP A 140 -1.68 -11.30 -6.25
N ALA A 141 -0.81 -11.85 -7.10
CA ALA A 141 0.17 -12.84 -6.67
C ALA A 141 1.09 -12.27 -5.56
N MET A 142 1.56 -11.03 -5.72
CA MET A 142 2.37 -10.36 -4.71
C MET A 142 1.62 -10.12 -3.40
N VAL A 143 0.31 -9.79 -3.44
CA VAL A 143 -0.52 -9.74 -2.23
C VAL A 143 -0.53 -11.09 -1.53
N GLY A 144 -0.69 -12.19 -2.28
CA GLY A 144 -0.62 -13.55 -1.74
C GLY A 144 0.72 -13.85 -1.07
N VAL A 145 1.84 -13.43 -1.69
CA VAL A 145 3.18 -13.57 -1.10
C VAL A 145 3.31 -12.78 0.21
N MET A 146 2.76 -11.56 0.29
CA MET A 146 2.81 -10.76 1.53
C MET A 146 2.00 -11.41 2.66
N VAL A 147 0.82 -11.95 2.35
CA VAL A 147 -0.01 -12.66 3.34
C VAL A 147 0.69 -13.94 3.81
N ALA A 148 1.29 -14.71 2.90
CA ALA A 148 2.05 -15.91 3.25
C ALA A 148 3.28 -15.57 4.11
N TRP A 149 4.00 -14.51 3.75
CA TRP A 149 5.14 -14.01 4.52
C TRP A 149 4.71 -13.60 5.94
N PHE A 150 3.64 -12.85 6.09
CA PHE A 150 3.07 -12.49 7.39
C PHE A 150 2.73 -13.71 8.24
N ILE A 151 1.97 -14.66 7.69
CA ILE A 151 1.59 -15.88 8.42
C ILE A 151 2.83 -16.66 8.86
N ALA A 152 3.82 -16.81 7.97
CA ALA A 152 5.06 -17.53 8.29
C ALA A 152 5.81 -16.87 9.45
N TYR A 153 6.00 -15.55 9.42
CA TYR A 153 6.72 -14.84 10.47
C TYR A 153 5.94 -14.77 11.79
N GLU A 154 4.62 -14.62 11.75
CA GLU A 154 3.81 -14.68 12.97
C GLU A 154 3.88 -16.05 13.65
N VAL A 155 3.82 -17.13 12.87
CA VAL A 155 4.00 -18.50 13.40
C VAL A 155 5.38 -18.66 14.03
N ILE A 156 6.44 -18.14 13.37
CA ILE A 156 7.80 -18.13 13.94
C ILE A 156 7.83 -17.31 15.24
N MET A 157 7.10 -16.18 15.33
CA MET A 157 7.06 -15.36 16.53
C MET A 157 6.37 -16.04 17.71
N LEU A 158 5.27 -16.74 17.44
CA LEU A 158 4.53 -17.51 18.44
C LEU A 158 5.30 -18.74 18.91
N LEU A 159 6.14 -19.30 18.04
CA LEU A 159 7.00 -20.46 18.32
C LEU A 159 8.46 -20.09 18.57
N ASN A 160 8.75 -18.83 18.95
CA ASN A 160 10.11 -18.37 19.24
C ASN A 160 10.83 -19.28 20.25
N CYS A 161 10.09 -19.76 21.26
CA CYS A 161 10.51 -20.80 22.19
C CYS A 161 9.33 -21.73 22.47
N ILE A 162 9.62 -22.98 22.82
CA ILE A 162 8.63 -23.95 23.30
C ILE A 162 9.04 -24.37 24.72
N PRO A 163 8.32 -23.94 25.77
CA PRO A 163 7.18 -23.00 25.77
C PRO A 163 7.59 -21.53 25.50
N LEU A 164 6.68 -20.68 25.00
CA LEU A 164 6.98 -19.28 24.63
C LEU A 164 7.45 -18.45 25.82
N GLN A 165 6.99 -18.77 27.03
CA GLN A 165 7.35 -18.11 28.28
C GLN A 165 8.88 -18.10 28.51
N ASP A 166 9.58 -19.14 28.06
CA ASP A 166 11.03 -19.29 28.20
C ASP A 166 11.81 -18.28 27.34
N TYR A 167 11.15 -17.54 26.45
CA TYR A 167 11.78 -16.45 25.68
C TYR A 167 12.14 -15.22 26.53
N TRP A 168 11.32 -14.92 27.55
CA TRP A 168 11.49 -13.78 28.45
C TRP A 168 11.74 -14.18 29.92
N GLU A 169 11.78 -15.48 30.20
CA GLU A 169 12.19 -16.06 31.48
C GLU A 169 13.55 -16.78 31.35
N ASN A 170 14.08 -17.34 32.45
CA ASN A 170 15.29 -18.15 32.36
C ASN A 170 14.94 -19.42 31.57
N PRO A 171 15.62 -19.72 30.45
CA PRO A 171 15.30 -20.88 29.64
C PRO A 171 15.42 -22.14 30.49
N THR A 172 14.37 -22.96 30.52
CA THR A 172 14.44 -24.27 31.14
C THR A 172 15.49 -25.13 30.41
N PRO A 173 16.12 -26.12 31.06
CA PRO A 173 17.13 -26.98 30.43
C PRO A 173 16.65 -27.66 29.14
N ASP A 174 15.34 -27.88 29.02
CA ASP A 174 14.69 -28.54 27.88
C ASP A 174 14.11 -27.57 26.84
N ALA A 175 14.24 -26.26 27.07
CA ALA A 175 13.66 -25.23 26.21
C ALA A 175 14.29 -25.28 24.80
N LYS A 176 13.43 -25.46 23.80
CA LYS A 176 13.84 -25.35 22.39
C LYS A 176 13.45 -23.98 21.87
N CYS A 177 14.45 -23.11 21.70
CA CYS A 177 14.28 -21.78 21.15
C CYS A 177 14.86 -21.68 19.74
N ILE A 178 14.20 -20.90 18.89
CA ILE A 178 14.68 -20.56 17.56
C ILE A 178 15.92 -19.65 17.69
N ASP A 179 16.85 -19.81 16.75
CA ASP A 179 17.98 -18.91 16.65
C ASP A 179 17.50 -17.48 16.29
N GLU A 180 17.72 -16.57 17.23
CA GLU A 180 17.28 -15.19 17.14
C GLU A 180 18.04 -14.44 16.03
N PHE A 181 19.29 -14.85 15.75
CA PHE A 181 20.06 -14.32 14.63
C PHE A 181 19.42 -14.65 13.29
N GLY A 182 19.25 -15.94 13.00
CA GLY A 182 18.65 -16.40 11.76
C GLY A 182 17.27 -15.78 11.53
N LYS A 183 16.47 -15.64 12.59
CA LYS A 183 15.17 -14.99 12.55
C LYS A 183 15.25 -13.50 12.16
N LEU A 184 16.00 -12.69 12.93
CA LEU A 184 16.09 -11.24 12.71
C LEU A 184 16.70 -10.90 11.36
N PHE A 185 17.80 -11.57 11.00
CA PHE A 185 18.51 -11.34 9.75
C PHE A 185 17.67 -11.75 8.54
N SER A 186 17.03 -12.92 8.59
CA SER A 186 16.12 -13.39 7.55
C SER A 186 14.92 -12.44 7.39
N SER A 187 14.32 -12.00 8.50
CA SER A 187 13.22 -11.03 8.49
C SER A 187 13.64 -9.71 7.83
N ALA A 188 14.78 -9.15 8.24
CA ALA A 188 15.28 -7.89 7.71
C ALA A 188 15.55 -7.97 6.19
N ILE A 189 16.21 -9.03 5.71
CA ILE A 189 16.51 -9.21 4.29
C ILE A 189 15.24 -9.43 3.48
N THR A 190 14.39 -10.36 3.89
CA THR A 190 13.16 -10.66 3.13
C THR A 190 12.24 -9.45 3.11
N ASN A 191 12.16 -8.68 4.19
CA ASN A 191 11.42 -7.42 4.21
C ASN A 191 12.01 -6.38 3.23
N PHE A 192 13.33 -6.19 3.23
CA PHE A 192 13.99 -5.28 2.29
C PHE A 192 13.78 -5.70 0.82
N VAL A 193 13.93 -6.99 0.51
CA VAL A 193 13.71 -7.52 -0.85
C VAL A 193 12.27 -7.28 -1.28
N THR A 194 11.30 -7.55 -0.39
CA THR A 194 9.89 -7.34 -0.70
C THR A 194 9.54 -5.86 -0.86
N ASP A 195 10.14 -4.94 -0.09
CA ASP A 195 10.01 -3.49 -0.31
C ASP A 195 10.44 -3.12 -1.73
N PHE A 196 11.62 -3.60 -2.15
CA PHE A 196 12.17 -3.31 -3.45
C PHE A 196 11.29 -3.85 -4.59
N VAL A 197 10.81 -5.10 -4.46
CA VAL A 197 9.91 -5.72 -5.46
C VAL A 197 8.58 -4.98 -5.56
N VAL A 198 7.95 -4.63 -4.43
CA VAL A 198 6.69 -3.86 -4.42
C VAL A 198 6.90 -2.51 -5.09
N LEU A 199 8.02 -1.85 -4.83
CA LEU A 199 8.33 -0.55 -5.40
C LEU A 199 8.62 -0.60 -6.91
N LEU A 200 9.25 -1.65 -7.40
CA LEU A 200 9.53 -1.82 -8.83
C LEU A 200 8.30 -2.23 -9.65
N LEU A 201 7.30 -2.86 -9.02
CA LEU A 201 6.13 -3.41 -9.69
C LEU A 201 5.44 -2.43 -10.68
N PRO A 202 5.14 -1.17 -10.32
CA PRO A 202 4.47 -0.26 -11.25
C PRO A 202 5.39 0.29 -12.35
N ILE A 203 6.72 0.26 -12.20
CA ILE A 203 7.66 0.96 -13.10
C ILE A 203 7.52 0.54 -14.58
N PRO A 204 7.52 -0.77 -14.93
CA PRO A 204 7.40 -1.18 -16.32
C PRO A 204 6.07 -0.75 -16.94
N THR A 205 4.99 -0.82 -16.16
CA THR A 205 3.65 -0.41 -16.63
C THR A 205 3.57 1.11 -16.81
N LEU A 206 4.24 1.88 -15.96
CA LEU A 206 4.30 3.33 -16.06
C LEU A 206 5.17 3.80 -17.24
N TRP A 207 6.19 3.05 -17.63
CA TRP A 207 7.03 3.38 -18.79
C TRP A 207 6.36 3.14 -20.13
N THR A 208 5.46 2.16 -20.22
CA THR A 208 4.68 1.92 -21.45
C THR A 208 3.54 2.93 -21.63
N LEU A 209 3.12 3.60 -20.54
CA LEU A 209 2.05 4.58 -20.58
C LEU A 209 2.55 5.93 -21.16
N ARG A 210 1.93 6.37 -22.24
CA ARG A 210 2.24 7.65 -22.92
C ARG A 210 1.69 8.84 -22.13
N LEU A 211 2.36 9.21 -21.05
CA LEU A 211 2.06 10.41 -20.25
C LEU A 211 2.82 11.64 -20.75
N PRO A 212 2.25 12.87 -20.64
CA PRO A 212 2.98 14.09 -20.91
C PRO A 212 4.17 14.24 -19.95
N ILE A 213 5.27 14.83 -20.43
CA ILE A 213 6.57 14.89 -19.71
C ILE A 213 6.43 15.43 -18.28
N ARG A 214 5.54 16.41 -18.05
CA ARG A 214 5.30 16.99 -16.72
C ARG A 214 4.71 15.98 -15.73
N ASP A 215 3.74 15.18 -16.15
CA ASP A 215 3.15 14.15 -15.28
C ASP A 215 4.11 12.97 -15.09
N LYS A 216 4.96 12.68 -16.10
CA LYS A 216 6.04 11.69 -15.97
C LYS A 216 7.08 12.12 -14.94
N ILE A 217 7.49 13.39 -14.90
CA ILE A 217 8.42 13.92 -13.88
C ILE A 217 7.81 13.82 -12.48
N VAL A 218 6.55 14.22 -12.31
CA VAL A 218 5.86 14.13 -11.01
C VAL A 218 5.80 12.68 -10.55
N LEU A 219 5.47 11.75 -11.44
CA LEU A 219 5.42 10.32 -11.14
C LEU A 219 6.78 9.74 -10.73
N VAL A 220 7.87 10.14 -11.41
CA VAL A 220 9.24 9.73 -11.04
C VAL A 220 9.62 10.29 -9.67
N ALA A 221 9.31 11.58 -9.40
CA ALA A 221 9.57 12.20 -8.11
C ALA A 221 8.78 11.55 -6.95
N LEU A 222 7.57 11.07 -7.24
CA LEU A 222 6.76 10.33 -6.26
C LEU A 222 7.31 8.93 -6.02
N MET A 223 7.84 8.27 -7.06
CA MET A 223 8.47 6.95 -6.95
C MET A 223 9.80 7.02 -6.18
N SER A 224 10.57 8.11 -6.33
CA SER A 224 11.80 8.32 -5.55
C SER A 224 11.57 8.41 -4.04
N LEU A 225 10.39 8.86 -3.60
CA LEU A 225 10.05 8.87 -2.17
C LEU A 225 9.81 7.47 -1.60
N GLY A 226 9.43 6.50 -2.43
CA GLY A 226 9.38 5.11 -1.99
C GLY A 226 10.79 4.52 -1.78
N PHE A 227 11.77 4.93 -2.59
CA PHE A 227 13.15 4.46 -2.46
C PHE A 227 13.81 4.90 -1.15
N THR A 228 13.36 6.01 -0.54
CA THR A 228 13.89 6.42 0.77
C THR A 228 13.49 5.44 1.88
N ALA A 229 12.29 4.85 1.80
CA ALA A 229 11.90 3.77 2.73
C ALA A 229 12.74 2.51 2.52
N CYS A 230 13.01 2.13 1.26
CA CYS A 230 13.93 1.03 0.95
C CYS A 230 15.36 1.28 1.44
N ALA A 231 15.84 2.53 1.35
CA ALA A 231 17.16 2.90 1.88
C ALA A 231 17.23 2.76 3.40
N ALA A 232 16.18 3.17 4.12
CA ALA A 232 16.07 2.95 5.57
C ALA A 232 16.09 1.44 5.91
N ALA A 233 15.35 0.62 5.16
CA ALA A 233 15.36 -0.83 5.31
C ALA A 233 16.75 -1.45 5.05
N ALA A 234 17.50 -0.95 4.07
CA ALA A 234 18.87 -1.40 3.80
C ALA A 234 19.82 -1.06 4.96
N ILE A 235 19.70 0.14 5.53
CA ILE A 235 20.50 0.54 6.69
C ILE A 235 20.12 -0.30 7.92
N LYS A 236 18.84 -0.60 8.11
CA LYS A 236 18.39 -1.54 9.15
C LYS A 236 19.06 -2.91 8.99
N VAL A 237 19.11 -3.47 7.78
CA VAL A 237 19.81 -4.74 7.50
C VAL A 237 21.29 -4.67 7.91
N TYR A 238 21.97 -3.55 7.64
CA TYR A 238 23.34 -3.33 8.08
C TYR A 238 23.49 -3.34 9.61
N TYR A 239 22.62 -2.63 10.34
CA TYR A 239 22.63 -2.67 11.81
C TYR A 239 22.26 -4.05 12.35
N SER A 240 21.32 -4.77 11.74
CA SER A 240 20.99 -6.15 12.10
C SER A 240 22.18 -7.09 11.86
N TYR A 241 22.94 -6.88 10.78
CA TYR A 241 24.19 -7.62 10.54
C TYR A 241 25.23 -7.32 11.62
N LYS A 242 25.45 -6.04 11.94
CA LYS A 242 26.43 -5.60 12.94
C LYS A 242 26.10 -6.07 14.35
N ALA A 243 24.83 -5.96 14.75
CA ALA A 243 24.34 -6.38 16.05
C ALA A 243 24.48 -7.88 16.32
N VAL A 244 24.64 -8.70 15.27
CA VAL A 244 24.58 -10.15 15.44
C VAL A 244 25.83 -10.90 14.97
N LEU A 245 26.56 -10.40 13.97
CA LEU A 245 27.79 -11.03 13.48
C LEU A 245 29.08 -10.35 13.98
N LEU A 246 29.05 -9.04 14.20
CA LEU A 246 30.26 -8.30 14.57
C LEU A 246 30.40 -8.11 16.08
N THR A 247 29.30 -8.13 16.83
CA THR A 247 29.29 -7.86 18.27
C THR A 247 28.30 -8.77 18.99
N TYR A 248 28.53 -8.99 20.28
CA TYR A 248 27.58 -9.66 21.19
C TYR A 248 26.76 -8.65 22.01
N ASP A 249 26.91 -7.36 21.69
CA ASP A 249 26.26 -6.27 22.40
C ASP A 249 24.94 -5.89 21.73
N VAL A 250 23.97 -6.77 21.92
CA VAL A 250 22.67 -6.72 21.24
C VAL A 250 21.84 -5.51 21.70
N THR A 251 21.98 -5.07 22.95
CA THR A 251 21.21 -3.93 23.47
C THR A 251 21.71 -2.58 22.98
N TRP A 252 23.03 -2.47 22.73
CA TRP A 252 23.63 -1.29 22.14
C TRP A 252 23.38 -1.23 20.63
N GLU A 253 23.82 -2.23 19.87
CA GLU A 253 23.68 -2.20 18.41
C GLU A 253 22.22 -2.39 17.95
N GLY A 254 21.42 -3.12 18.74
CA GLY A 254 20.00 -3.27 18.51
C GLY A 254 19.25 -1.94 18.58
N TYR A 255 19.68 -0.98 19.40
CA TYR A 255 19.08 0.36 19.40
C TYR A 255 19.05 1.00 18.00
N GLY A 256 20.11 0.80 17.21
CA GLY A 256 20.16 1.24 15.81
C GLY A 256 19.12 0.53 14.93
N VAL A 257 18.89 -0.77 15.14
CA VAL A 257 17.84 -1.54 14.44
C VAL A 257 16.46 -0.96 14.74
N TRP A 258 16.16 -0.62 16.00
CA TRP A 258 14.88 -0.04 16.38
C TRP A 258 14.69 1.36 15.78
N LEU A 259 15.72 2.21 15.86
CA LEU A 259 15.71 3.55 15.26
C LEU A 259 15.40 3.49 13.76
N TRP A 260 16.12 2.65 13.01
CA TRP A 260 15.91 2.53 11.57
C TRP A 260 14.60 1.83 11.21
N SER A 261 14.09 0.94 12.08
CA SER A 261 12.75 0.36 11.91
C SER A 261 11.66 1.43 12.02
N ASP A 262 11.76 2.32 13.02
CA ASP A 262 10.82 3.44 13.17
C ASP A 262 10.91 4.41 11.96
N VAL A 263 12.12 4.70 11.47
CA VAL A 263 12.30 5.51 10.26
C VAL A 263 11.66 4.84 9.04
N GLU A 264 11.92 3.55 8.84
CA GLU A 264 11.40 2.76 7.72
C GLU A 264 9.87 2.76 7.67
N ILE A 265 9.20 2.39 8.78
CA ILE A 265 7.75 2.29 8.81
C ILE A 265 7.07 3.64 8.59
N ASN A 266 7.64 4.73 9.14
CA ASN A 266 7.09 6.07 8.95
C ASN A 266 7.28 6.54 7.48
N LEU A 267 8.44 6.31 6.89
CA LEU A 267 8.65 6.62 5.46
C LEU A 267 7.76 5.76 4.55
N ALA A 268 7.52 4.51 4.89
CA ALA A 268 6.61 3.62 4.17
C ALA A 268 5.13 4.08 4.27
N VAL A 269 4.74 4.76 5.35
CA VAL A 269 3.40 5.39 5.49
C VAL A 269 3.29 6.68 4.66
N ILE A 270 4.33 7.52 4.73
CA ILE A 270 4.33 8.86 4.12
C ILE A 270 4.40 8.76 2.59
N SER A 271 5.32 7.94 2.06
CA SER A 271 5.61 7.86 0.63
C SER A 271 4.40 7.59 -0.28
N PRO A 272 3.50 6.60 -0.03
CA PRO A 272 2.32 6.38 -0.87
C PRO A 272 1.24 7.46 -0.71
N SER A 273 1.32 8.28 0.33
CA SER A 273 0.34 9.33 0.63
C SER A 273 0.63 10.63 -0.12
N VAL A 274 1.91 10.94 -0.39
CA VAL A 274 2.33 12.13 -1.17
C VAL A 274 1.62 12.30 -2.52
N PRO A 275 1.49 11.29 -3.41
CA PRO A 275 0.81 11.45 -4.70
C PRO A 275 -0.66 11.84 -4.55
N ILE A 276 -1.29 11.40 -3.46
CA ILE A 276 -2.70 11.64 -3.17
C ILE A 276 -2.90 13.10 -2.74
N LEU A 277 -1.90 13.74 -2.13
CA LEU A 277 -1.97 15.13 -1.65
C LEU A 277 -1.81 16.18 -2.77
N ARG A 278 -1.37 15.79 -3.98
CA ARG A 278 -1.22 16.69 -5.14
C ARG A 278 -2.39 17.69 -5.35
N PRO A 279 -3.68 17.28 -5.42
CA PRO A 279 -4.80 18.21 -5.60
C PRO A 279 -4.96 19.22 -4.45
N LEU A 280 -4.56 18.86 -3.22
CA LEU A 280 -4.59 19.78 -2.09
C LEU A 280 -3.51 20.85 -2.25
N ALA A 281 -2.30 20.44 -2.64
CA ALA A 281 -1.20 21.36 -2.94
C ALA A 281 -1.57 22.33 -4.08
N GLN A 282 -2.27 21.85 -5.11
CA GLN A 282 -2.77 22.69 -6.20
C GLN A 282 -3.78 23.75 -5.75
N ARG A 283 -4.65 23.40 -4.79
CA ARG A 283 -5.72 24.30 -4.29
C ARG A 283 -5.19 25.38 -3.36
N TYR A 284 -4.31 25.03 -2.41
CA TYR A 284 -3.85 25.94 -1.36
C TYR A 284 -2.51 26.61 -1.68
N PHE A 285 -1.68 26.00 -2.53
CA PHE A 285 -0.39 26.55 -2.93
C PHE A 285 -0.28 26.70 -4.46
N PRO A 286 -1.14 27.52 -5.10
CA PRO A 286 -1.19 27.65 -6.56
C PRO A 286 0.10 28.21 -7.17
N ARG A 287 0.96 28.84 -6.36
CA ARG A 287 2.25 29.40 -6.78
C ARG A 287 3.39 28.37 -6.86
N LEU A 288 3.22 27.15 -6.33
CA LEU A 288 4.23 26.07 -6.41
C LEU A 288 4.28 25.37 -7.78
N GLY A 289 3.71 25.95 -8.84
CA GLY A 289 3.84 25.43 -10.21
C GLY A 289 3.04 24.17 -10.53
N PHE A 290 2.24 23.63 -9.61
CA PHE A 290 1.48 22.39 -9.80
C PHE A 290 0.23 22.52 -10.70
N ARG A 291 0.00 23.64 -11.42
CA ARG A 291 -1.22 23.80 -12.23
C ARG A 291 -1.39 22.66 -13.25
N SER A 292 -2.46 21.88 -13.11
CA SER A 292 -2.97 21.05 -14.21
C SER A 292 -3.48 21.97 -15.31
N MET A 293 -3.10 21.70 -16.56
CA MET A 293 -3.66 22.39 -17.71
C MET A 293 -5.17 22.09 -17.75
N PRO A 294 -6.05 23.08 -17.96
CA PRO A 294 -7.41 22.78 -18.37
C PRO A 294 -7.28 21.97 -19.66
N GLN A 295 -7.88 20.78 -19.68
CA GLN A 295 -8.13 20.09 -20.93
C GLN A 295 -8.83 21.11 -21.82
N SER A 296 -8.17 21.53 -22.91
CA SER A 296 -8.78 22.37 -23.91
C SER A 296 -10.02 21.63 -24.38
N SER A 297 -11.19 22.05 -23.91
CA SER A 297 -12.44 21.72 -24.58
C SER A 297 -12.22 22.18 -26.01
N ASP A 298 -12.17 21.25 -26.96
CA ASP A 298 -12.24 21.58 -28.37
C ASP A 298 -13.34 22.62 -28.52
N ARG A 299 -12.93 23.83 -28.92
CA ARG A 299 -13.85 24.81 -29.46
C ARG A 299 -14.45 24.12 -30.67
N THR A 300 -15.67 23.63 -30.51
CA THR A 300 -16.52 23.28 -31.64
C THR A 300 -16.49 24.45 -32.62
N PRO A 301 -16.11 24.22 -33.89
CA PRO A 301 -16.11 25.29 -34.86
C PRO A 301 -17.56 25.72 -35.06
N ASN A 302 -17.77 27.03 -34.91
CA ASN A 302 -19.04 27.71 -35.06
C ASN A 302 -19.58 27.46 -36.48
N ARG A 303 -20.47 26.48 -36.64
CA ARG A 303 -21.14 26.17 -37.90
C ARG A 303 -22.61 26.57 -37.79
N SER A 304 -22.91 27.83 -38.05
CA SER A 304 -24.19 28.27 -38.67
C SER A 304 -24.20 29.79 -38.89
N SER A 305 -23.54 30.24 -39.94
CA SER A 305 -24.05 31.36 -40.72
C SER A 305 -23.71 31.12 -42.18
N PHE A 306 -24.61 30.40 -42.85
CA PHE A 306 -24.67 30.37 -44.31
C PHE A 306 -26.14 30.60 -44.69
N LYS A 307 -26.58 31.85 -44.54
CA LYS A 307 -27.72 32.38 -45.31
C LYS A 307 -27.15 32.83 -46.64
N ALA A 308 -27.42 32.08 -47.71
CA ALA A 308 -27.81 32.59 -49.03
C ALA A 308 -27.71 31.47 -50.08
N THR A 309 -28.74 31.42 -50.92
CA THR A 309 -28.72 30.88 -52.28
C THR A 309 -28.83 29.35 -52.45
N ARG A 310 -30.06 28.86 -52.27
CA ARG A 310 -30.66 27.96 -53.27
C ARG A 310 -32.19 28.05 -53.21
N ALA A 311 -32.69 29.12 -53.82
CA ALA A 311 -33.99 29.05 -54.47
C ALA A 311 -33.89 28.05 -55.64
N ILE A 312 -35.03 27.49 -56.01
CA ILE A 312 -35.28 26.75 -57.26
C ILE A 312 -34.75 25.31 -57.24
N TYR A 313 -35.48 24.39 -56.61
CA TYR A 313 -36.03 23.23 -57.31
C TYR A 313 -37.05 22.48 -56.43
N ARG A 314 -38.26 22.30 -56.97
CA ARG A 314 -39.15 21.14 -56.77
C ARG A 314 -40.02 21.11 -55.50
N GLN A 315 -41.14 21.84 -55.57
CA GLN A 315 -42.34 21.51 -54.79
C GLN A 315 -43.61 21.71 -55.64
N ASP A 316 -43.61 21.13 -56.85
CA ASP A 316 -44.85 20.68 -57.47
C ASP A 316 -45.02 19.23 -57.08
N THR A 317 -46.06 18.92 -56.30
CA THR A 317 -46.89 17.69 -56.33
C THR A 317 -47.67 17.60 -55.01
N ILE A 318 -48.96 17.93 -55.11
CA ILE A 318 -50.09 17.43 -54.31
C ILE A 318 -50.18 17.95 -52.86
N GLN A 319 -50.85 19.09 -52.72
CA GLN A 319 -51.64 19.39 -51.52
C GLN A 319 -53.00 19.98 -51.93
N GLN A 320 -53.85 19.07 -52.38
CA GLN A 320 -55.31 19.15 -52.39
C GLN A 320 -55.69 17.99 -51.46
N ILE A 321 -56.43 18.12 -50.35
CA ILE A 321 -57.67 18.81 -50.00
C ILE A 321 -57.81 18.63 -48.46
N ILE A 322 -58.74 19.36 -47.82
CA ILE A 322 -59.29 19.29 -46.43
C ILE A 322 -59.09 20.67 -45.78
N ASP A 323 -60.09 21.48 -45.45
CA ASP A 323 -61.54 21.25 -45.29
C ASP A 323 -62.28 22.59 -45.41
N ASP A 324 -63.49 22.56 -45.97
CA ASP A 324 -64.60 23.38 -45.47
C ASP A 324 -65.91 22.56 -45.63
N SER A 325 -66.68 22.48 -44.56
CA SER A 325 -67.89 21.64 -44.35
C SER A 325 -69.16 22.30 -44.94
N PRO A 326 -70.42 21.79 -44.77
CA PRO A 326 -70.99 20.42 -44.72
C PRO A 326 -72.12 20.22 -45.78
N ASP A 327 -72.58 18.98 -46.00
CA ASP A 327 -73.99 18.56 -45.84
C ASP A 327 -74.40 17.26 -46.57
N HIS A 328 -75.19 16.49 -45.82
CA HIS A 328 -76.25 15.55 -46.21
C HIS A 328 -75.97 14.22 -46.94
N THR A 329 -76.34 13.19 -46.18
CA THR A 329 -77.17 12.02 -46.53
C THR A 329 -76.52 10.75 -47.07
N SER A 330 -76.71 9.71 -46.25
CA SER A 330 -77.22 8.37 -46.60
C SER A 330 -76.25 7.20 -46.48
N SER A 331 -76.74 6.23 -45.69
CA SER A 331 -76.54 4.78 -45.77
C SER A 331 -75.33 4.16 -45.06
N THR A 332 -75.65 3.42 -43.98
CA THR A 332 -75.27 2.01 -43.71
C THR A 332 -73.82 1.61 -44.01
N GLU A 333 -73.02 1.10 -43.07
CA GLU A 333 -73.28 -0.07 -42.25
C GLU A 333 -72.15 -0.26 -41.22
N ALA A 334 -72.47 -0.93 -40.12
CA ALA A 334 -71.57 -1.25 -39.02
C ALA A 334 -70.48 -2.27 -39.41
N PHE A 335 -69.28 -2.18 -38.82
CA PHE A 335 -68.67 -3.35 -38.17
C PHE A 335 -67.48 -3.02 -37.25
N GLN A 336 -67.35 -3.83 -36.21
CA GLN A 336 -66.54 -3.67 -35.00
C GLN A 336 -65.03 -3.92 -35.17
N MET A 337 -64.33 -3.37 -34.19
CA MET A 337 -62.92 -3.54 -33.82
C MET A 337 -62.69 -4.91 -33.15
N SER A 338 -61.60 -5.61 -33.52
CA SER A 338 -61.00 -6.70 -32.71
C SER A 338 -59.48 -6.77 -32.95
N PRO A 339 -58.65 -6.90 -31.89
CA PRO A 339 -57.19 -7.01 -32.01
C PRO A 339 -56.73 -8.48 -32.02
N SER A 340 -55.57 -8.76 -32.61
CA SER A 340 -54.88 -10.07 -32.47
C SER A 340 -53.35 -9.92 -32.43
N PRO A 341 -52.65 -10.86 -31.76
CA PRO A 341 -51.29 -10.67 -31.22
C PRO A 341 -50.21 -11.37 -32.08
N ILE A 342 -48.94 -10.98 -31.90
CA ILE A 342 -47.79 -11.66 -32.53
C ILE A 342 -46.89 -12.32 -31.47
N SER A 343 -46.56 -13.57 -31.75
CA SER A 343 -45.96 -14.60 -30.91
C SER A 343 -44.44 -14.70 -31.01
N VAL A 344 -43.88 -15.32 -29.97
CA VAL A 344 -42.47 -15.70 -29.73
C VAL A 344 -42.06 -16.92 -30.57
N ILE A 345 -40.84 -16.94 -31.13
CA ILE A 345 -40.23 -18.13 -31.76
C ILE A 345 -38.76 -18.31 -31.34
N GLN A 346 -38.46 -19.50 -30.79
CA GLN A 346 -37.18 -20.25 -30.69
C GLN A 346 -37.58 -21.75 -30.68
N PRO A 347 -36.71 -22.76 -30.87
CA PRO A 347 -35.43 -22.89 -31.61
C PRO A 347 -35.47 -24.08 -32.63
N LYS A 348 -34.39 -24.34 -33.39
CA LYS A 348 -34.17 -25.63 -34.08
C LYS A 348 -32.72 -26.10 -33.96
N GLN A 349 -32.58 -27.41 -33.73
CA GLN A 349 -31.36 -28.16 -33.42
C GLN A 349 -31.09 -29.19 -34.53
N GLY A 350 -29.82 -29.34 -34.95
CA GLY A 350 -29.23 -30.61 -35.41
C GLY A 350 -28.99 -30.85 -36.92
N ARG A 351 -27.71 -30.92 -37.33
CA ARG A 351 -27.03 -32.15 -37.84
C ARG A 351 -25.55 -31.89 -38.19
N ARG A 352 -24.69 -32.86 -37.85
CA ARG A 352 -23.28 -33.04 -38.28
C ARG A 352 -23.20 -33.51 -39.73
N PRO A 353 -21.99 -33.46 -40.34
CA PRO A 353 -21.29 -34.72 -40.56
C PRO A 353 -19.80 -34.70 -40.16
N SER A 354 -19.29 -35.92 -40.03
CA SER A 354 -17.93 -36.34 -39.72
C SER A 354 -16.99 -36.33 -40.95
N ASN A 355 -15.69 -36.29 -40.67
CA ASN A 355 -14.55 -37.02 -41.27
C ASN A 355 -13.34 -36.07 -41.26
N ASP A 356 -12.30 -36.28 -40.44
CA ASP A 356 -11.25 -37.31 -40.46
C ASP A 356 -9.97 -36.77 -41.13
N TRP A 357 -8.84 -37.25 -40.62
CA TRP A 357 -7.44 -37.08 -41.04
C TRP A 357 -6.54 -36.07 -40.32
N SER A 358 -5.30 -36.54 -40.21
CA SER A 358 -4.31 -36.44 -39.16
C SER A 358 -2.99 -35.89 -39.71
N GLU A 359 -2.07 -35.56 -38.79
CA GLU A 359 -0.60 -35.49 -38.98
C GLU A 359 -0.01 -34.42 -39.92
N CYS A 360 0.58 -33.38 -39.30
CA CYS A 360 2.01 -33.01 -39.39
C CYS A 360 2.34 -31.99 -38.31
#